data_AF-A0AA37WYB8-F1
#
_entry.id   AF-A0AA37WYB8-F1
#
_cell.length_a   1.000
_cell.length_b   1.000
_cell.length_c   1.000
_cell.angle_alpha   90.00
_cell.angle_beta   90.00
_cell.angle_gamma   90.00
#
_symmetry.space_group_name_H-M   'P 1'
#
loop_
_entity.id
_entity.type
_entity.pdbx_description
1 polymer ?
#
loop_
_entity_poly.entity_id
_entity_poly.type
_entity_poly.pdbx_seq_one_letter_code
_entity_poly.pdbx_strand_id
1 'polypeptide(L)'
;MGLQTTFHAPGAGADFLGLRKSRAGATEIVYDDGAKQRLVWRVSDGSGDEVISDALQAAVGAQRVLASLYDELKKRAIQIERI
;
A
#
# COMPACT_ATOMS: atom_id res chain seq x y z
N MET A 1 -12.15 -13.54 -7.13
CA MET A 1 -12.08 -12.72 -5.91
C MET A 1 -10.60 -12.50 -5.62
N GLY A 2 -10.06 -11.31 -5.89
CA GLY A 2 -8.63 -11.05 -5.78
C GLY A 2 -8.19 -11.04 -4.32
N LEU A 3 -7.05 -11.65 -4.02
CA LEU A 3 -6.45 -11.61 -2.69
C LEU A 3 -6.34 -10.15 -2.24
N GLN A 4 -6.94 -9.82 -1.09
CA GLN A 4 -6.90 -8.49 -0.51
C GLN A 4 -6.27 -8.60 0.87
N THR A 5 -5.11 -7.98 1.05
CA THR A 5 -4.44 -7.86 2.35
C THR A 5 -4.59 -6.42 2.82
N THR A 6 -4.99 -6.23 4.08
CA THR A 6 -5.39 -4.93 4.63
C THR A 6 -4.65 -4.66 5.93
N PHE A 7 -4.05 -3.48 6.05
CA PHE A 7 -3.28 -3.01 7.20
C PHE A 7 -3.84 -1.68 7.72
N HIS A 8 -4.03 -1.56 9.03
CA HIS A 8 -4.59 -0.37 9.68
C HIS A 8 -3.60 0.28 10.63
N ALA A 9 -3.61 1.61 10.70
CA ALA A 9 -2.77 2.33 11.66
C ALA A 9 -3.23 2.03 13.10
N PRO A 10 -2.31 1.85 14.06
CA PRO A 10 -2.67 1.63 15.45
C PRO A 10 -3.20 2.94 16.07
N GLY A 11 -4.52 3.08 16.20
CA GLY A 11 -5.19 4.21 16.85
C GLY A 11 -6.47 4.66 16.15
N ALA A 12 -7.04 5.80 16.56
CA ALA A 12 -8.21 6.42 15.92
C ALA A 12 -7.90 7.10 14.57
N GLY A 13 -6.68 6.91 14.04
CA GLY A 13 -6.30 7.36 12.71
C GLY A 13 -6.89 6.42 11.68
N ALA A 14 -7.76 6.94 10.83
CA ALA A 14 -8.50 6.16 9.84
C ALA A 14 -7.66 5.74 8.62
N ASP A 15 -6.34 6.04 8.67
CA ASP A 15 -5.37 5.66 7.65
C ASP A 15 -5.27 4.14 7.50
N PHE A 16 -5.39 3.72 6.26
CA PHE A 16 -5.41 2.32 5.85
C PHE A 16 -4.50 2.11 4.64
N LEU A 17 -3.76 1.00 4.63
CA LEU A 17 -2.98 0.51 3.50
C LEU A 17 -3.47 -0.88 3.06
N GLY A 18 -3.65 -1.06 1.76
CA GLY A 18 -4.15 -2.31 1.19
C GLY A 18 -3.36 -2.78 -0.02
N LEU A 19 -3.25 -4.09 -0.15
CA LEU A 19 -2.80 -4.79 -1.34
C LEU A 19 -4.00 -5.44 -2.01
N ARG A 20 -4.18 -5.28 -3.32
CA ARG A 20 -5.21 -5.99 -4.09
C ARG A 20 -4.73 -6.38 -5.48
N LYS A 21 -5.44 -7.31 -6.11
CA LYS A 21 -5.32 -7.58 -7.56
C LYS A 21 -6.40 -6.84 -8.34
N SER A 22 -6.00 -6.14 -9.39
CA SER A 22 -6.92 -5.53 -10.36
C SER A 22 -7.65 -6.60 -11.17
N ARG A 23 -8.68 -6.21 -11.93
CA ARG A 23 -9.39 -7.12 -12.85
C ARG A 23 -8.46 -7.70 -13.92
N ALA A 24 -7.40 -6.98 -14.27
CA ALA A 24 -6.38 -7.42 -15.22
C ALA A 24 -5.25 -8.24 -14.56
N GLY A 25 -5.36 -8.54 -13.26
CA GLY A 25 -4.36 -9.30 -12.50
C GLY A 25 -3.17 -8.49 -12.00
N ALA A 26 -3.13 -7.17 -12.27
CA ALA A 26 -2.05 -6.31 -11.79
C ALA A 26 -2.13 -6.11 -10.28
N THR A 27 -0.98 -6.06 -9.61
CA THR A 27 -0.90 -5.75 -8.18
C THR A 27 -1.09 -4.25 -7.97
N GLU A 28 -1.98 -3.89 -7.05
CA GLU A 28 -2.29 -2.51 -6.70
C GLU A 28 -2.16 -2.27 -5.20
N ILE A 29 -1.54 -1.14 -4.85
CA ILE A 29 -1.47 -0.60 -3.49
C ILE A 29 -2.55 0.46 -3.35
N VAL A 30 -3.30 0.39 -2.27
CA VAL A 30 -4.33 1.36 -1.91
C VAL A 30 -3.91 2.05 -0.62
N TYR A 31 -3.97 3.37 -0.61
CA TYR A 31 -3.95 4.17 0.60
C TYR A 31 -5.28 4.91 0.73
N ASP A 32 -5.81 4.97 1.93
CA ASP A 32 -7.00 5.74 2.28
C ASP A 32 -6.72 6.43 3.60
N ASP A 33 -6.92 7.75 3.70
CA ASP A 33 -6.79 8.51 4.95
C ASP A 33 -8.03 8.39 5.85
N GLY A 34 -9.02 7.62 5.40
CA GLY A 34 -10.30 7.40 6.05
C GLY A 34 -11.19 8.64 6.11
N ALA A 35 -10.86 9.67 5.34
CA ALA A 35 -11.62 10.90 5.24
C ALA A 35 -11.88 11.30 3.79
N LYS A 36 -10.89 11.90 3.10
CA LYS A 36 -11.10 12.60 1.82
C LYS A 36 -10.18 12.11 0.71
N GLN A 37 -9.13 11.37 1.04
CA GLN A 37 -8.06 11.06 0.11
C GLN A 37 -7.84 9.56 0.01
N ARG A 38 -8.29 9.01 -1.12
CA ARG A 38 -7.95 7.65 -1.54
C ARG A 38 -6.98 7.70 -2.72
N LEU A 39 -5.86 7.00 -2.56
CA LEU A 39 -4.79 6.91 -3.53
C LEU A 39 -4.61 5.46 -3.94
N VAL A 40 -4.40 5.23 -5.23
CA VAL A 40 -4.11 3.90 -5.76
C VAL A 40 -2.88 3.97 -6.63
N TRP A 41 -2.02 2.98 -6.48
CA TRP A 41 -0.87 2.78 -7.35
C TRP A 41 -0.86 1.36 -7.89
N ARG A 42 -0.44 1.21 -9.14
CA ARG A 42 -0.05 -0.08 -9.70
C ARG A 42 1.42 -0.33 -9.39
N VAL A 43 1.76 -1.55 -9.01
CA VAL A 43 3.16 -2.01 -8.92
C VAL A 43 3.62 -2.43 -10.32
N SER A 44 4.72 -1.84 -10.81
CA SER A 44 5.16 -1.99 -12.21
C SER A 44 6.36 -2.91 -12.41
N ASP A 45 7.06 -3.31 -11.34
CA ASP A 45 8.27 -4.12 -11.41
C ASP A 45 8.05 -5.63 -11.14
N GLY A 46 6.81 -6.05 -10.91
CA GLY A 46 6.49 -7.44 -10.60
C GLY A 46 6.93 -7.91 -9.21
N SER A 47 7.17 -6.98 -8.27
CA SER A 47 7.44 -7.31 -6.88
C SER A 47 6.41 -8.29 -6.30
N GLY A 48 6.90 -9.28 -5.56
CA GLY A 48 6.05 -10.30 -4.94
C GLY A 48 5.13 -9.73 -3.85
N ASP A 49 3.94 -10.31 -3.72
CA ASP A 49 2.90 -9.85 -2.79
C ASP A 49 3.38 -9.82 -1.33
N GLU A 50 4.27 -10.73 -0.94
CA GLU A 50 4.86 -10.80 0.41
C GLU A 50 5.77 -9.60 0.70
N VAL A 51 6.68 -9.27 -0.23
CA VAL A 51 7.59 -8.11 -0.11
C VAL A 51 6.82 -6.80 -0.03
N ILE A 52 5.73 -6.70 -0.79
CA ILE A 52 4.83 -5.54 -0.75
C ILE A 52 4.10 -5.50 0.59
N SER A 53 3.56 -6.63 1.05
CA SER A 53 2.85 -6.74 2.33
C SER A 53 3.73 -6.32 3.51
N ASP A 54 4.99 -6.73 3.54
CA ASP A 54 5.97 -6.31 4.56
C ASP A 54 6.20 -4.79 4.54
N ALA A 55 6.28 -4.19 3.35
CA ALA A 55 6.42 -2.74 3.20
C ALA A 55 5.18 -2.00 3.74
N LEU A 56 3.97 -2.49 3.42
CA LEU A 56 2.72 -1.90 3.91
C LEU A 56 2.61 -2.01 5.43
N GLN A 57 2.96 -3.18 5.99
CA GLN A 57 2.91 -3.39 7.44
C GLN A 57 3.91 -2.50 8.19
N ALA A 58 5.11 -2.29 7.64
CA ALA A 58 6.08 -1.37 8.23
C ALA A 58 5.62 0.09 8.17
N ALA A 59 4.99 0.49 7.06
CA ALA A 59 4.55 1.88 6.85
C ALA A 59 3.32 2.28 7.69
N VAL A 60 2.38 1.35 7.88
CA VAL A 60 1.09 1.65 8.53
C VAL A 60 1.23 2.06 10.01
N GLY A 61 2.31 1.62 10.68
CA GLY A 61 2.59 1.97 12.07
C GLY A 61 3.13 3.38 12.27
N ALA A 62 3.47 4.10 11.19
CA ALA A 62 4.05 5.43 11.27
C ALA A 62 3.01 6.53 11.44
N GLN A 63 3.37 7.62 12.12
CA GLN A 63 2.52 8.81 12.27
C GLN A 63 2.17 9.46 10.91
N ARG A 64 3.07 9.35 9.92
CA ARG A 64 2.88 9.86 8.56
C ARG A 64 2.87 8.68 7.57
N VAL A 65 1.78 7.92 7.54
CA VAL A 65 1.66 6.66 6.78
C VAL A 65 2.06 6.82 5.32
N LEU A 66 1.55 7.85 4.62
CA LEU A 66 1.86 8.05 3.19
C LEU A 66 3.35 8.33 2.94
N ALA A 67 3.99 9.15 3.79
CA ALA A 67 5.42 9.41 3.67
C ALA A 67 6.23 8.12 3.94
N SER A 68 5.85 7.39 5.00
CA SER A 68 6.48 6.12 5.33
C SER A 68 6.30 5.06 4.25
N LEU A 69 5.16 5.03 3.56
CA LEU A 69 4.91 4.14 2.44
C LEU A 69 5.95 4.37 1.34
N TYR A 70 6.15 5.62 0.91
CA TYR A 70 7.14 5.94 -0.11
C TYR A 70 8.56 5.52 0.30
N ASP A 71 8.93 5.72 1.57
CA ASP A 71 10.23 5.31 2.09
C ASP A 71 10.39 3.77 2.08
N GLU A 72 9.39 3.01 2.53
CA GLU A 72 9.44 1.55 2.57
C GLU A 72 9.47 0.92 1.16
N LEU A 73 8.73 1.50 0.20
CA LEU A 73 8.77 1.11 -1.20
C LEU A 73 10.15 1.38 -1.81
N LYS A 74 10.71 2.58 -1.57
CA LYS A 74 12.04 2.96 -2.06
C LYS A 74 13.15 2.06 -1.49
N LYS A 75 13.10 1.73 -0.20
CA LYS A 75 14.08 0.83 0.45
C LYS A 75 14.12 -0.56 -0.18
N ARG A 76 12.96 -1.04 -0.68
CA ARG A 76 12.81 -2.36 -1.33
C ARG A 76 12.89 -2.29 -2.85
N ALA A 77 13.23 -1.13 -3.41
CA ALA A 77 13.27 -0.86 -4.85
C ALA A 77 11.93 -1.08 -5.59
N ILE A 78 10.80 -1.05 -4.87
CA ILE A 78 9.48 -1.30 -5.44
C ILE A 78 9.05 -0.12 -6.31
N GLN A 79 8.85 -0.36 -7.61
CA GLN A 79 8.38 0.63 -8.57
C GLN A 79 6.86 0.71 -8.58
N ILE A 80 6.34 1.93 -8.49
CA ILE A 80 4.91 2.20 -8.48
C ILE A 80 4.54 3.29 -9.47
N GLU A 81 3.37 3.14 -10.06
CA GLU A 81 2.75 4.10 -10.97
C GLU A 81 1.39 4.50 -10.43
N ARG A 82 1.11 5.78 -10.40
CA ARG A 82 -0.16 6.30 -9.89
C ARG A 82 -1.26 6.13 -10.94
N ILE A 83 -2.41 5.61 -10.53
CA ILE A 83 -3.57 5.31 -11.41
C ILE A 83 -4.87 5.93 -10.89
#